data_AF-A0A9E2P1T9-F1
#
_entry.id   AF-A0A9E2P1T9-F1
#
_cell.length_a   1.000
_cell.length_b   1.000
_cell.length_c   1.000
_cell.angle_alpha   90.00
_cell.angle_beta   90.00
_cell.angle_gamma   90.00
#
_symmetry.space_group_name_H-M   'P 1'
#
loop_
_entity.id
_entity.type
_entity.pdbx_description
1 polymer ?
#
loop_
_entity_poly.entity_id
_entity_poly.type
_entity_poly.pdbx_seq_one_letter_code
_entity_poly.pdbx_strand_id
1 'polypeptide(L)'
;LREKLRNQEYLKQMSALRRFVESDLYLFVRKKNNTFLAQQILFMLAAGLSMIFATIVSFSFQQTYGNFTRPLFIALVVSYMFKDRIKDFLRYWFANKLGSKYYDYRTKLDMRGKYIGQGKEGFDFVNETRIPEEVKNLRMQGEEDPDSVPPESILLYRRRMILFGRRLSRLSRYAFPGVNEIIRINLKDFLRRMDNPHTGVPVFQKTGDFQEVQVERLYHLVFIVQFSYQGHIYYKRYRLEVNRRGLKQVREW
;
A
#
# COMPACT_ATOMS: atom_id res chain seq x y z
N LEU A 1 -49.91 6.20 10.81
CA LEU A 1 -49.23 6.16 9.49
C LEU A 1 -48.71 7.54 9.03
N ARG A 2 -49.51 8.61 9.08
CA ARG A 2 -49.14 9.99 8.66
C ARG A 2 -47.87 10.56 9.33
N GLU A 3 -47.68 10.34 10.63
CA GLU A 3 -46.48 10.81 11.34
C GLU A 3 -45.19 10.08 10.91
N LYS A 4 -45.27 8.78 10.61
CA LYS A 4 -44.11 8.04 10.08
C LYS A 4 -43.67 8.59 8.73
N LEU A 5 -44.62 8.92 7.85
CA LEU A 5 -44.34 9.55 6.56
C LEU A 5 -43.70 10.94 6.72
N ARG A 6 -44.24 11.79 7.61
CA ARG A 6 -43.67 13.11 7.92
C ARG A 6 -42.25 13.02 8.47
N ASN A 7 -41.99 12.06 9.36
CA ASN A 7 -40.66 11.84 9.92
C ASN A 7 -39.67 11.33 8.87
N GLN A 8 -40.11 10.48 7.94
CA GLN A 8 -39.28 10.04 6.80
C GLN A 8 -38.94 11.18 5.85
N GLU A 9 -39.90 12.05 5.54
CA GLU A 9 -39.66 13.26 4.72
C GLU A 9 -38.70 14.23 5.38
N TYR A 10 -38.89 14.51 6.67
CA TYR A 10 -37.97 15.34 7.45
C TYR A 10 -36.55 14.75 7.44
N LEU A 11 -36.42 13.44 7.66
CA LEU A 11 -35.12 12.78 7.68
C LEU A 11 -34.45 12.80 6.30
N LYS A 12 -35.22 12.68 5.21
CA LYS A 12 -34.75 12.83 3.83
C LYS A 12 -34.24 14.24 3.56
N GLN A 13 -35.00 15.27 3.96
CA GLN A 13 -34.62 16.67 3.80
C GLN A 13 -33.39 17.03 4.64
N MET A 14 -33.35 16.62 5.90
CA MET A 14 -32.21 16.82 6.79
C MET A 14 -30.96 16.12 6.25
N SER A 15 -31.09 14.89 5.75
CA SER A 15 -29.97 14.17 5.13
C SER A 15 -29.48 14.85 3.85
N ALA A 16 -30.38 15.41 3.05
CA ALA A 16 -30.02 16.16 1.85
C ALA A 16 -29.31 17.47 2.19
N LEU A 17 -29.82 18.22 3.17
CA LEU A 17 -29.22 19.46 3.66
C LEU A 17 -27.84 19.19 4.27
N ARG A 18 -27.73 18.14 5.09
CA ARG A 18 -26.47 17.69 5.67
C ARG A 18 -25.46 17.35 4.58
N ARG A 19 -25.83 16.55 3.57
CA ARG A 19 -24.97 16.25 2.42
C ARG A 19 -24.56 17.50 1.66
N PHE A 20 -25.45 18.48 1.51
CA PHE A 20 -25.13 19.75 0.84
C PHE A 20 -24.09 20.55 1.62
N VAL A 21 -24.28 20.73 2.93
CA VAL A 21 -23.33 21.44 3.80
C VAL A 21 -21.99 20.69 3.89
N GLU A 22 -22.03 19.37 4.05
CA GLU A 22 -20.85 18.51 4.15
C GLU A 22 -20.10 18.37 2.81
N SER A 23 -20.76 18.58 1.66
CA SER A 23 -20.11 18.48 0.35
C SER A 23 -18.98 19.49 0.14
N ASP A 24 -19.00 20.61 0.87
CA ASP A 24 -17.92 21.59 0.90
C ASP A 24 -16.76 21.18 1.82
N LEU A 25 -17.01 20.25 2.75
CA LEU A 25 -16.03 19.75 3.71
C LEU A 25 -15.34 18.46 3.20
N TYR A 26 -16.00 17.73 2.30
CA TYR A 26 -15.47 16.48 1.74
C TYR A 26 -14.84 16.69 0.36
N LEU A 27 -13.56 16.33 0.26
CA LEU A 27 -12.88 16.19 -1.03
C LEU A 27 -13.33 14.88 -1.68
N PHE A 28 -13.92 14.94 -2.87
CA PHE A 28 -14.27 13.73 -3.60
C PHE A 28 -13.00 13.13 -4.22
N VAL A 29 -12.69 11.90 -3.79
CA VAL A 29 -11.49 11.15 -4.15
C VAL A 29 -11.89 10.14 -5.22
N ARG A 30 -11.67 10.47 -6.51
CA ARG A 30 -11.86 9.52 -7.61
C ARG A 30 -10.57 8.76 -7.88
N LYS A 31 -10.50 7.51 -7.41
CA LYS A 31 -9.35 6.61 -7.61
C LYS A 31 -9.32 6.13 -9.06
N LYS A 32 -8.16 6.26 -9.72
CA LYS A 32 -7.90 5.67 -11.04
C LYS A 32 -6.67 4.77 -10.97
N ASN A 33 -6.83 3.53 -11.41
CA ASN A 33 -5.72 2.58 -11.52
C ASN A 33 -4.89 2.97 -12.75
N ASN A 34 -3.68 3.49 -12.54
CA ASN A 34 -2.80 3.93 -13.63
C ASN A 34 -1.59 3.00 -13.83
N THR A 35 -1.39 2.03 -12.93
CA THR A 35 -0.31 1.03 -12.97
C THR A 35 -0.43 0.11 -14.17
N PHE A 36 -1.65 -0.23 -14.58
CA PHE A 36 -1.92 -1.08 -15.73
C PHE A 36 -1.32 -0.54 -17.03
N LEU A 37 -1.49 0.76 -17.32
CA LEU A 37 -0.96 1.37 -18.55
C LEU A 37 0.58 1.42 -18.56
N ALA A 38 1.21 1.72 -17.42
CA ALA A 38 2.66 1.73 -17.31
C ALA A 38 3.26 0.32 -17.46
N GLN A 39 2.63 -0.68 -16.86
CA GLN A 39 3.01 -2.08 -17.01
C GLN A 39 2.90 -2.54 -18.47
N GLN A 40 1.83 -2.16 -19.18
CA GLN A 40 1.67 -2.49 -20.59
C GLN A 40 2.77 -1.91 -21.47
N ILE A 41 3.15 -0.64 -21.28
CA ILE A 41 4.26 -0.02 -22.03
C ILE A 41 5.57 -0.78 -21.82
N LEU A 42 5.85 -1.22 -20.59
CA LEU A 42 7.06 -1.96 -20.27
C LEU A 42 7.02 -3.40 -20.84
N PHE A 43 5.84 -4.03 -20.87
CA PHE A 43 5.65 -5.30 -21.55
C PHE A 43 5.82 -5.18 -23.07
N MET A 44 5.43 -4.05 -23.66
CA MET A 44 5.70 -3.74 -25.07
C MET A 44 7.20 -3.58 -25.32
N LEU A 45 7.92 -2.85 -24.45
CA LEU A 45 9.38 -2.70 -24.54
C LEU A 45 10.10 -4.05 -24.39
N ALA A 46 9.68 -4.89 -23.44
CA ALA A 46 10.22 -6.24 -23.28
C ALA A 46 10.04 -7.07 -24.55
N ALA A 47 8.85 -7.06 -25.15
CA ALA A 47 8.57 -7.77 -26.39
C ALA A 47 9.42 -7.25 -27.57
N GLY A 48 9.59 -5.93 -27.67
CA GLY A 48 10.43 -5.30 -28.68
C GLY A 48 11.90 -5.67 -28.55
N LEU A 49 12.46 -5.61 -27.35
CA LEU A 49 13.85 -5.95 -27.09
C LEU A 49 14.14 -7.44 -27.37
N SER A 50 13.23 -8.33 -26.97
CA SER A 50 13.32 -9.75 -27.31
C SER A 50 13.23 -9.99 -28.82
N MET A 51 12.38 -9.26 -29.53
CA MET A 51 12.28 -9.39 -30.99
C MET A 51 13.56 -8.94 -31.68
N ILE A 52 14.14 -7.81 -31.27
CA ILE A 52 15.42 -7.31 -31.79
C ILE A 52 16.51 -8.36 -31.60
N PHE A 53 16.62 -8.94 -30.39
CA PHE A 53 17.58 -10.02 -30.12
C PHE A 53 17.40 -11.22 -31.07
N ALA A 54 16.17 -11.71 -31.22
CA ALA A 54 15.87 -12.83 -32.11
C ALA A 54 16.21 -12.52 -33.57
N THR A 55 15.92 -11.30 -34.03
CA THR A 55 16.26 -10.89 -35.41
C THR A 55 17.75 -10.79 -35.62
N ILE A 56 18.53 -10.28 -34.66
CA ILE A 56 19.98 -10.20 -34.76
C ILE A 56 20.59 -11.59 -34.89
N VAL A 57 20.16 -12.55 -34.06
CA VAL A 57 20.65 -13.93 -34.15
C VAL A 57 20.23 -14.57 -35.47
N SER A 58 18.96 -14.40 -35.87
CA SER A 58 18.46 -14.92 -37.15
C SER A 58 19.26 -14.37 -38.34
N PHE A 59 19.46 -13.06 -38.43
CA PHE A 59 20.19 -12.43 -39.53
C PHE A 59 21.66 -12.81 -39.52
N SER A 60 22.30 -12.88 -38.34
CA SER A 60 23.70 -13.30 -38.22
C SER A 60 23.89 -14.72 -38.75
N PHE A 61 23.04 -15.67 -38.35
CA PHE A 61 23.13 -17.06 -38.81
C PHE A 61 22.73 -17.21 -40.29
N GLN A 62 21.79 -16.40 -40.79
CA GLN A 62 21.46 -16.32 -42.23
C GLN A 62 22.66 -15.85 -43.05
N GLN A 63 23.39 -14.84 -42.57
CA GLN A 63 24.56 -14.31 -43.28
C GLN A 63 25.74 -15.30 -43.29
N THR A 64 25.93 -16.07 -42.21
CA THR A 64 27.03 -17.04 -42.10
C THR A 64 26.77 -18.37 -42.83
N TYR A 65 25.57 -18.94 -42.69
CA TYR A 65 25.27 -20.30 -43.18
C TYR A 65 24.42 -20.33 -44.46
N GLY A 66 23.98 -19.17 -44.96
CA GLY A 66 23.12 -19.06 -46.14
C GLY A 66 21.66 -19.45 -45.86
N ASN A 67 20.84 -19.48 -46.92
CA ASN A 67 19.42 -19.84 -46.82
C ASN A 67 19.24 -21.37 -46.80
N PHE A 68 18.38 -21.86 -45.88
CA PHE A 68 17.89 -23.26 -45.81
C PHE A 68 18.89 -24.37 -45.42
N THR A 69 19.87 -24.05 -44.57
CA THR A 69 20.83 -25.04 -44.07
C THR A 69 20.35 -25.65 -42.73
N ARG A 70 20.61 -26.93 -42.46
CA ARG A 70 20.22 -27.58 -41.17
C ARG A 70 20.65 -26.78 -39.91
N PRO A 71 21.85 -26.17 -39.84
CA PRO A 71 22.27 -25.35 -38.72
C PRO A 71 21.42 -24.08 -38.54
N LEU A 72 20.95 -23.47 -39.64
CA LEU A 72 20.08 -22.30 -39.63
C LEU A 72 18.74 -22.61 -38.96
N PHE A 73 18.13 -23.75 -39.31
CA PHE A 73 16.85 -24.17 -38.74
C PHE A 73 16.95 -24.37 -37.23
N ILE A 74 18.01 -25.03 -36.77
CA ILE A 74 18.28 -25.21 -35.34
C ILE A 74 18.47 -23.86 -34.65
N ALA A 75 19.28 -22.97 -35.23
CA ALA A 75 19.52 -21.64 -34.69
C ALA A 75 18.23 -20.81 -34.61
N LEU A 76 17.34 -20.90 -35.59
CA LEU A 76 16.03 -20.22 -35.58
C LEU A 76 15.13 -20.72 -34.44
N VAL A 77 15.01 -22.04 -34.27
CA VAL A 77 14.20 -22.64 -33.19
C VAL A 77 14.76 -22.22 -31.82
N VAL A 78 16.08 -22.34 -31.63
CA VAL A 78 16.73 -21.95 -30.37
C VAL A 78 16.58 -20.45 -30.10
N SER A 79 16.77 -19.60 -31.11
CA SER A 79 16.58 -18.15 -30.99
C SER A 79 15.16 -17.78 -30.58
N TYR A 80 14.17 -18.48 -31.14
CA TYR A 80 12.77 -18.26 -30.79
C TYR A 80 12.46 -18.67 -29.34
N MET A 81 13.02 -19.79 -28.87
CA MET A 81 12.88 -20.20 -27.47
C MET A 81 13.56 -19.21 -26.52
N PHE A 82 14.76 -18.73 -26.87
CA PHE A 82 15.49 -17.73 -26.08
C PHE A 82 14.75 -16.39 -26.02
N LYS A 83 14.17 -15.94 -27.15
CA LYS A 83 13.31 -14.75 -27.20
C LYS A 83 12.21 -14.81 -26.15
N ASP A 84 11.49 -15.92 -26.08
CA ASP A 84 10.38 -16.08 -25.15
C ASP A 84 10.86 -16.10 -23.70
N ARG A 85 12.00 -16.75 -23.40
CA ARG A 85 12.58 -16.75 -22.05
C ARG A 85 13.08 -15.37 -21.62
N ILE A 86 13.72 -14.63 -22.51
CA ILE A 86 14.17 -13.25 -22.25
C ILE A 86 12.96 -12.36 -21.98
N LYS A 87 11.89 -12.50 -22.78
CA LYS A 87 10.67 -11.70 -22.63
C LYS A 87 10.00 -11.95 -21.29
N ASP A 88 9.87 -13.21 -20.88
CA ASP A 88 9.23 -13.57 -19.61
C ASP A 88 10.08 -13.16 -18.41
N PHE A 89 11.42 -13.30 -18.50
CA PHE A 89 12.33 -12.77 -17.49
C PHE A 89 12.20 -11.24 -17.36
N LEU A 90 12.20 -10.51 -18.47
CA LEU A 90 12.03 -9.06 -18.47
C LEU A 90 10.67 -8.65 -17.91
N ARG A 91 9.58 -9.33 -18.28
CA ARG A 91 8.24 -9.08 -17.74
C ARG A 91 8.20 -9.26 -16.23
N TYR A 92 8.76 -10.36 -15.72
CA TYR A 92 8.83 -10.64 -14.29
C TYR A 92 9.68 -9.59 -13.57
N TRP A 93 10.85 -9.26 -14.12
CA TRP A 93 11.74 -8.24 -13.56
C TRP A 93 11.09 -6.86 -13.52
N PHE A 94 10.41 -6.44 -14.60
CA PHE A 94 9.66 -5.19 -14.63
C PHE A 94 8.50 -5.21 -13.64
N ALA A 95 7.68 -6.27 -13.62
CA ALA A 95 6.56 -6.38 -12.70
C ALA A 95 7.01 -6.24 -11.23
N ASN A 96 8.08 -6.93 -10.84
CA ASN A 96 8.56 -6.93 -9.46
C ASN A 96 9.34 -5.67 -9.10
N LYS A 97 10.15 -5.11 -10.02
CA LYS A 97 10.95 -3.91 -9.74
C LYS A 97 10.11 -2.63 -9.74
N LEU A 98 9.03 -2.59 -10.52
CA LEU A 98 8.09 -1.46 -10.54
C LEU A 98 7.22 -1.37 -9.29
N GLY A 99 6.84 -2.51 -8.69
CA GLY A 99 6.01 -2.54 -7.48
C GLY A 99 6.58 -1.69 -6.35
N SER A 100 7.90 -1.69 -6.17
CA SER A 100 8.51 -1.00 -5.02
C SER A 100 8.71 0.52 -5.16
N LYS A 101 8.69 1.07 -6.38
CA LYS A 101 9.03 2.49 -6.62
C LYS A 101 7.86 3.34 -7.11
N TYR A 102 6.81 2.74 -7.64
CA TYR A 102 5.67 3.47 -8.20
C TYR A 102 4.50 3.50 -7.22
N TYR A 103 3.76 4.62 -7.23
CA TYR A 103 2.51 4.73 -6.51
C TYR A 103 1.45 3.90 -7.25
N ASP A 104 0.87 2.92 -6.57
CA ASP A 104 -0.14 1.99 -7.07
C ASP A 104 -1.41 2.70 -7.56
N TYR A 105 -1.77 3.80 -6.90
CA TYR A 105 -3.00 4.53 -7.19
C TYR A 105 -2.69 6.00 -7.42
N ARG A 106 -3.29 6.55 -8.49
CA ARG A 106 -3.40 8.00 -8.67
C ARG A 106 -4.85 8.40 -8.50
N THR A 107 -5.09 9.35 -7.63
CA THR A 107 -6.42 9.88 -7.37
C THR A 107 -6.50 11.30 -7.88
N LYS A 108 -7.54 11.61 -8.65
CA LYS A 108 -7.91 13.00 -8.92
C LYS A 108 -8.76 13.52 -7.77
N LEU A 109 -8.35 14.62 -7.19
CA LEU A 109 -9.08 15.33 -6.15
C LEU A 109 -10.01 16.33 -6.82
N ASP A 110 -11.28 16.26 -6.46
CA ASP A 110 -12.36 17.02 -7.06
C ASP A 110 -13.21 17.68 -5.97
N MET A 111 -13.57 18.94 -6.20
CA MET A 111 -14.57 19.65 -5.41
C MET A 111 -15.61 20.24 -6.38
N ARG A 112 -16.88 19.87 -6.19
CA ARG A 112 -18.02 20.30 -7.02
C ARG A 112 -17.82 20.08 -8.53
N GLY A 113 -17.21 18.97 -8.93
CA GLY A 113 -16.92 18.63 -10.33
C GLY A 113 -15.67 19.32 -10.90
N LYS A 114 -14.94 20.10 -10.10
CA LYS A 114 -13.74 20.81 -10.55
C LYS A 114 -12.48 20.16 -9.98
N TYR A 115 -11.49 20.03 -10.86
CA TYR A 115 -10.19 19.45 -10.51
C TYR A 115 -9.35 20.41 -9.67
N ILE A 116 -9.07 19.99 -8.44
CA ILE A 116 -8.40 20.80 -7.40
C ILE A 116 -7.08 20.22 -6.92
N GLY A 117 -6.72 19.01 -7.35
CA GLY A 117 -5.45 18.41 -6.98
C GLY A 117 -5.31 16.95 -7.37
N GLN A 118 -4.18 16.36 -6.99
CA GLN A 118 -3.91 14.95 -7.20
C GLN A 118 -3.34 14.31 -5.93
N GLY A 119 -3.79 13.10 -5.66
CA GLY A 119 -3.20 12.18 -4.69
C GLY A 119 -2.46 11.07 -5.41
N LYS A 120 -1.37 10.59 -4.82
CA LYS A 120 -0.71 9.35 -5.20
C LYS A 120 -0.57 8.49 -3.94
N GLU A 121 -0.94 7.22 -4.03
CA GLU A 121 -0.87 6.25 -2.93
C GLU A 121 -0.12 5.01 -3.39
N GLY A 122 0.68 4.41 -2.52
CA GLY A 122 1.37 3.15 -2.77
C GLY A 122 1.53 2.35 -1.48
N PHE A 123 1.51 1.03 -1.61
CA PHE A 123 1.68 0.07 -0.53
C PHE A 123 2.78 -0.92 -0.92
N ASP A 124 3.75 -1.12 -0.04
CA ASP A 124 4.86 -2.03 -0.29
C ASP A 124 5.27 -2.77 0.99
N PHE A 125 5.90 -3.93 0.83
CA PHE A 125 6.62 -4.58 1.91
C PHE A 125 8.10 -4.25 1.76
N VAL A 126 8.71 -3.74 2.83
CA VAL A 126 10.10 -3.28 2.80
C VAL A 126 10.95 -4.04 3.81
N ASN A 127 12.22 -4.24 3.48
CA ASN A 127 13.20 -4.74 4.42
C ASN A 127 13.70 -3.60 5.32
N GLU A 128 14.17 -3.94 6.52
CA GLU A 128 14.71 -3.01 7.51
C GLU A 128 15.80 -2.09 6.96
N THR A 129 16.62 -2.58 6.03
CA THR A 129 17.71 -1.82 5.40
C THR A 129 17.22 -0.62 4.57
N ARG A 130 15.94 -0.57 4.19
CA ARG A 130 15.36 0.53 3.41
C ARG A 130 14.64 1.57 4.28
N ILE A 131 14.63 1.39 5.59
CA ILE A 131 13.93 2.25 6.53
C ILE A 131 14.89 3.32 7.05
N PRO A 132 14.48 4.61 7.09
CA PRO A 132 15.28 5.67 7.69
C PRO A 132 15.64 5.38 9.15
N GLU A 133 16.83 5.77 9.58
CA GLU A 133 17.33 5.53 10.94
C GLU A 133 16.45 6.16 12.02
N GLU A 134 15.84 7.32 11.74
CA GLU A 134 14.91 7.97 12.67
C GLU A 134 13.69 7.10 12.95
N VAL A 135 13.17 6.40 11.94
CA VAL A 135 12.03 5.49 12.08
C VAL A 135 12.44 4.23 12.84
N LYS A 136 13.66 3.71 12.62
CA LYS A 136 14.19 2.58 13.39
C LYS A 136 14.34 2.94 14.87
N ASN A 137 14.92 4.08 15.17
CA ASN A 137 15.07 4.58 16.54
C ASN A 137 13.70 4.72 17.22
N LEU A 138 12.71 5.29 16.54
CA LEU A 138 11.33 5.39 17.05
C LEU A 138 10.68 4.00 17.27
N ARG A 139 10.94 3.02 16.40
CA ARG A 139 10.46 1.64 16.56
C ARG A 139 11.05 0.99 17.82
N MET A 140 12.32 1.22 18.10
CA MET A 140 13.05 0.61 19.21
C MET A 140 12.82 1.28 20.56
N GLN A 141 12.32 2.51 20.60
CA GLN A 141 12.06 3.21 21.86
C GLN A 141 11.14 2.40 22.79
N GLY A 142 11.60 2.09 24.01
CA GLY A 142 10.82 1.30 24.96
C GLY A 142 10.70 -0.19 24.61
N GLU A 143 11.61 -0.71 23.78
CA GLU A 143 12.04 -2.11 23.84
C GLU A 143 13.31 -2.16 24.69
N GLU A 144 13.38 -3.10 25.63
CA GLU A 144 14.51 -3.22 26.56
C GLU A 144 15.72 -3.95 25.94
N ASP A 145 15.46 -4.85 24.99
CA ASP A 145 16.49 -5.65 24.30
C ASP A 145 16.25 -5.69 22.77
N PRO A 146 17.10 -5.03 21.97
CA PRO A 146 17.05 -5.08 20.50
C PRO A 146 17.15 -6.49 19.91
N ASP A 147 17.96 -7.35 20.51
CA ASP A 147 18.24 -8.70 19.98
C ASP A 147 17.08 -9.66 20.27
N SER A 148 16.18 -9.28 21.17
CA SER A 148 14.95 -10.01 21.47
C SER A 148 13.85 -9.78 20.43
N VAL A 149 14.00 -8.79 19.54
CA VAL A 149 12.98 -8.46 18.55
C VAL A 149 13.02 -9.49 17.42
N PRO A 150 11.96 -10.30 17.23
CA PRO A 150 11.90 -11.26 16.14
C PRO A 150 11.86 -10.53 14.79
N PRO A 151 12.28 -11.19 13.69
CA PRO A 151 12.21 -10.59 12.36
C PRO A 151 10.77 -10.19 12.02
N GLU A 152 10.58 -8.92 11.65
CA GLU A 152 9.27 -8.33 11.42
C GLU A 152 8.96 -8.18 9.93
N SER A 153 7.69 -8.37 9.55
CA SER A 153 7.22 -7.99 8.23
C SER A 153 6.79 -6.52 8.24
N ILE A 154 7.53 -5.68 7.51
CA ILE A 154 7.32 -4.22 7.56
C ILE A 154 6.50 -3.76 6.36
N LEU A 155 5.30 -3.25 6.64
CA LEU A 155 4.39 -2.70 5.64
C LEU A 155 4.55 -1.19 5.56
N LEU A 156 4.91 -0.70 4.39
CA LEU A 156 5.08 0.71 4.09
C LEU A 156 3.91 1.24 3.27
N TYR A 157 3.11 2.11 3.88
CA TYR A 157 2.14 2.94 3.17
C TYR A 157 2.74 4.30 2.85
N ARG A 158 2.67 4.71 1.59
CA ARG A 158 3.11 6.03 1.12
C ARG A 158 1.98 6.77 0.46
N ARG A 159 1.72 8.00 0.90
CA ARG A 159 0.79 8.90 0.22
C ARG A 159 1.41 10.27 0.00
N ARG A 160 1.23 10.79 -1.21
CA ARG A 160 1.59 12.15 -1.59
C ARG A 160 0.38 12.88 -2.13
N MET A 161 0.03 13.99 -1.51
CA MET A 161 -1.07 14.85 -1.94
C MET A 161 -0.53 16.19 -2.44
N ILE A 162 -1.07 16.66 -3.57
CA ILE A 162 -0.78 17.97 -4.14
C ILE A 162 -2.10 18.68 -4.39
N LEU A 163 -2.28 19.84 -3.78
CA LEU A 163 -3.48 20.66 -3.90
C LEU A 163 -3.16 22.00 -4.54
N PHE A 164 -4.04 22.44 -5.43
CA PHE A 164 -3.91 23.74 -6.10
C PHE A 164 -4.66 24.81 -5.31
N GLY A 165 -4.00 25.42 -4.33
CA GLY A 165 -4.60 26.40 -3.42
C GLY A 165 -5.39 27.51 -4.12
N ARG A 166 -4.86 28.07 -5.23
CA ARG A 166 -5.56 29.11 -6.03
C ARG A 166 -6.87 28.64 -6.66
N ARG A 167 -6.99 27.35 -6.99
CA ARG A 167 -8.24 26.78 -7.54
C ARG A 167 -9.22 26.51 -6.41
N LEU A 168 -8.70 26.05 -5.27
CA LEU A 168 -9.48 25.77 -4.08
C LEU A 168 -10.13 27.04 -3.52
N SER A 169 -9.36 28.14 -3.39
CA SER A 169 -9.86 29.42 -2.89
C SER A 169 -10.91 30.09 -3.77
N ARG A 170 -10.94 29.77 -5.07
CA ARG A 170 -12.00 30.21 -6.00
C ARG A 170 -13.28 29.38 -5.87
N LEU A 171 -13.20 28.20 -5.27
CA LEU A 171 -14.31 27.24 -5.18
C LEU A 171 -14.95 27.23 -3.80
N SER A 172 -14.18 27.44 -2.74
CA SER A 172 -14.70 27.55 -1.38
C SER A 172 -15.12 28.98 -1.07
N ARG A 173 -16.27 29.14 -0.39
CA ARG A 173 -16.67 30.42 0.21
C ARG A 173 -15.98 30.69 1.55
N TYR A 174 -15.34 29.66 2.10
CA TYR A 174 -14.65 29.68 3.39
C TYR A 174 -13.14 29.62 3.21
N ALA A 175 -12.42 30.19 4.17
CA ALA A 175 -10.98 30.01 4.29
C ALA A 175 -10.66 28.52 4.44
N PHE A 176 -9.67 28.04 3.70
CA PHE A 176 -9.26 26.64 3.72
C PHE A 176 -7.94 26.50 4.48
N PRO A 177 -7.97 26.25 5.80
CA PRO A 177 -6.76 26.22 6.62
C PRO A 177 -5.88 25.00 6.32
N GLY A 178 -6.46 23.92 5.81
CA GLY A 178 -5.72 22.71 5.50
C GLY A 178 -6.63 21.53 5.17
N VAL A 179 -6.02 20.36 4.97
CA VAL A 179 -6.75 19.10 4.76
C VAL A 179 -6.64 18.23 5.98
N ASN A 180 -7.78 17.76 6.47
CA ASN A 180 -7.80 16.66 7.42
C ASN A 180 -7.83 15.34 6.65
N GLU A 181 -6.83 14.50 6.88
CA GLU A 181 -6.74 13.17 6.28
C GLU A 181 -7.06 12.09 7.31
N ILE A 182 -8.07 11.27 7.00
CA ILE A 182 -8.48 10.14 7.84
C ILE A 182 -7.97 8.85 7.20
N ILE A 183 -6.93 8.27 7.80
CA ILE A 183 -6.41 6.94 7.44
C ILE A 183 -7.21 5.90 8.21
N ARG A 184 -7.81 4.94 7.50
CA ARG A 184 -8.56 3.83 8.11
C ARG A 184 -7.86 2.52 7.79
N ILE A 185 -7.50 1.79 8.85
CA ILE A 185 -6.81 0.51 8.75
C ILE A 185 -7.75 -0.56 9.29
N ASN A 186 -8.05 -1.56 8.47
CA ASN A 186 -8.86 -2.70 8.88
C ASN A 186 -7.93 -3.86 9.23
N LEU A 187 -7.90 -4.22 10.52
CA LEU A 187 -7.06 -5.31 11.03
C LEU A 187 -7.73 -6.68 10.99
N LYS A 188 -9.01 -6.79 10.62
CA LYS A 188 -9.81 -8.01 10.76
C LYS A 188 -9.13 -9.25 10.18
N ASP A 189 -8.57 -9.15 8.98
CA ASP A 189 -7.91 -10.28 8.32
C ASP A 189 -6.58 -10.67 8.98
N PHE A 190 -5.88 -9.71 9.59
CA PHE A 190 -4.68 -9.98 10.40
C PHE A 190 -5.07 -10.71 11.69
N LEU A 191 -6.09 -10.20 12.40
CA LEU A 191 -6.54 -10.79 13.66
C LEU A 191 -7.06 -12.23 13.48
N ARG A 192 -7.75 -12.52 12.37
CA ARG A 192 -8.29 -13.86 12.10
C ARG A 192 -7.20 -14.93 11.98
N ARG A 193 -5.99 -14.55 11.59
CA ARG A 193 -4.83 -15.45 11.43
C ARG A 193 -4.01 -15.62 12.70
N MET A 194 -4.37 -14.95 13.80
CA MET A 194 -3.68 -15.08 15.08
C MET A 194 -4.06 -16.38 15.80
N ASP A 195 -3.20 -16.81 16.72
CA ASP A 195 -3.43 -17.98 17.56
C ASP A 195 -4.61 -17.76 18.53
N ASN A 196 -4.92 -18.82 19.29
CA ASN A 196 -5.93 -18.74 20.33
C ASN A 196 -5.57 -17.65 21.34
N PRO A 197 -6.53 -16.76 21.68
CA PRO A 197 -6.27 -15.57 22.48
C PRO A 197 -5.97 -15.91 23.95
N HIS A 198 -6.29 -17.11 24.42
CA HIS A 198 -5.96 -17.59 25.75
C HIS A 198 -5.07 -18.81 25.61
N THR A 199 -3.98 -18.84 26.36
CA THR A 199 -3.04 -19.96 26.42
C THR A 199 -2.77 -20.27 27.88
N GLY A 200 -2.81 -21.55 28.23
CA GLY A 200 -2.44 -21.99 29.56
C GLY A 200 -0.94 -21.89 29.76
N VAL A 201 -0.53 -21.18 30.81
CA VAL A 201 0.85 -21.07 31.22
C VAL A 201 1.00 -21.78 32.57
N PRO A 202 1.95 -22.71 32.72
CA PRO A 202 2.23 -23.32 34.01
C PRO A 202 2.89 -22.29 34.91
N VAL A 203 2.24 -21.94 36.01
CA VAL A 203 2.77 -21.03 37.03
C VAL A 203 3.11 -21.83 38.26
N PHE A 204 4.34 -21.68 38.73
CA PHE A 204 4.81 -22.32 39.95
C PHE A 204 4.25 -21.59 41.17
N GLN A 205 3.55 -22.32 42.04
CA GLN A 205 3.07 -21.76 43.30
C GLN A 205 4.12 -21.91 44.39
N LYS A 206 4.06 -21.02 45.40
CA LYS A 206 4.93 -21.09 46.59
C LYS A 206 4.77 -22.39 47.40
N THR A 207 3.68 -23.12 47.19
CA THR A 207 3.37 -24.41 47.81
C THR A 207 4.08 -25.61 47.18
N GLY A 208 4.74 -25.43 46.02
CA GLY A 208 5.47 -26.50 45.32
C GLY A 208 4.69 -27.14 44.15
N ASP A 209 3.41 -26.80 43.98
CA ASP A 209 2.58 -27.30 42.90
C ASP A 209 2.59 -26.39 41.66
N PHE A 210 2.34 -26.99 40.48
CA PHE A 210 2.11 -26.26 39.24
C PHE A 210 0.62 -26.10 39.01
N GLN A 211 0.18 -24.87 38.73
CA GLN A 211 -1.17 -24.58 38.27
C GLN A 211 -1.13 -23.97 36.88
N GLU A 212 -1.99 -24.46 35.99
CA GLU A 212 -2.20 -23.85 34.69
C GLU A 212 -3.08 -22.60 34.84
N VAL A 213 -2.50 -21.44 34.55
CA VAL A 213 -3.21 -20.16 34.54
C VAL A 213 -3.49 -19.78 33.10
N GLN A 214 -4.74 -19.45 32.78
CA GLN A 214 -5.10 -18.95 31.46
C GLN A 214 -4.64 -17.50 31.32
N VAL A 215 -3.68 -17.28 30.42
CA VAL A 215 -3.12 -15.97 30.13
C VAL A 215 -3.57 -15.50 28.75
N GLU A 216 -3.90 -14.22 28.63
CA GLU A 216 -4.26 -13.63 27.35
C GLU A 216 -3.00 -13.42 26.50
N ARG A 217 -2.96 -14.07 25.33
CA ARG A 217 -1.88 -13.90 24.37
C ARG A 217 -2.10 -12.61 23.58
N LEU A 218 -1.15 -11.69 23.72
CA LEU A 218 -1.16 -10.38 23.08
C LEU A 218 -0.08 -10.30 22.01
N TYR A 219 -0.41 -9.62 20.92
CA TYR A 219 0.52 -9.28 19.85
C TYR A 219 0.63 -7.75 19.78
N HIS A 220 1.85 -7.26 19.54
CA HIS A 220 2.11 -5.85 19.40
C HIS A 220 2.22 -5.47 17.92
N LEU A 221 1.45 -4.47 17.50
CA LEU A 221 1.59 -3.83 16.19
C LEU A 221 2.08 -2.40 16.39
N VAL A 222 3.17 -2.04 15.73
CA VAL A 222 3.73 -0.69 15.80
C VAL A 222 3.42 0.06 14.50
N PHE A 223 2.80 1.23 14.63
CA PHE A 223 2.57 2.15 13.52
C PHE A 223 3.41 3.40 13.75
N ILE A 224 4.26 3.71 12.77
CA ILE A 224 5.01 4.95 12.74
C ILE A 224 4.49 5.74 11.55
N VAL A 225 3.95 6.92 11.83
CA VAL A 225 3.37 7.80 10.82
C VAL A 225 4.29 9.00 10.65
N GLN A 226 4.91 9.08 9.48
CA GLN A 226 5.68 10.24 9.07
C GLN A 226 4.78 11.17 8.25
N PHE A 227 4.62 12.40 8.73
CA PHE A 227 3.94 13.47 8.01
C PHE A 227 4.95 14.52 7.55
N SER A 228 4.95 14.85 6.27
CA SER A 228 5.77 15.94 5.74
C SER A 228 4.92 16.98 5.03
N TYR A 229 5.08 18.24 5.41
CA TYR A 229 4.38 19.38 4.81
C TYR A 229 5.27 20.63 4.86
N GLN A 230 5.40 21.34 3.73
CA GLN A 230 6.17 22.59 3.61
C GLN A 230 7.59 22.54 4.20
N GLY A 231 8.27 21.39 4.10
CA GLY A 231 9.63 21.21 4.62
C GLY A 231 9.71 20.78 6.09
N HIS A 232 8.60 20.83 6.82
CA HIS A 232 8.51 20.24 8.16
C HIS A 232 8.23 18.74 8.06
N ILE A 233 8.83 17.97 8.96
CA ILE A 233 8.60 16.54 9.12
C ILE A 233 8.20 16.29 10.56
N TYR A 234 7.09 15.59 10.75
CA TYR A 234 6.58 15.17 12.04
C TYR A 234 6.45 13.65 12.05
N TYR A 235 6.74 13.07 13.20
CA TYR A 235 6.54 11.65 13.44
C TYR A 235 5.50 11.48 14.53
N LYS A 236 4.67 10.45 14.38
CA LYS A 236 3.79 9.94 15.41
C LYS A 236 3.96 8.45 15.54
N ARG A 237 3.94 7.95 16.76
CA ARG A 237 4.07 6.53 17.03
C ARG A 237 2.83 6.02 17.75
N TYR A 238 2.34 4.88 17.29
CA TYR A 238 1.27 4.15 17.94
C TYR A 238 1.70 2.71 18.17
N ARG A 239 1.49 2.18 19.38
CA ARG A 239 1.61 0.75 19.70
C ARG A 239 0.22 0.24 20.00
N LEU A 240 -0.19 -0.77 19.24
CA LEU A 240 -1.46 -1.43 19.40
C LEU A 240 -1.21 -2.80 20.03
N GLU A 241 -1.94 -3.10 21.08
CA GLU A 241 -2.02 -4.43 21.67
C GLU A 241 -3.28 -5.09 21.13
N VAL A 242 -3.11 -6.21 20.44
CA VAL A 242 -4.19 -6.90 19.74
C VAL A 242 -4.14 -8.40 20.01
N ASN A 243 -5.28 -9.05 19.88
CA ASN A 243 -5.37 -10.50 19.79
C ASN A 243 -6.48 -10.93 18.83
N ARG A 244 -6.70 -12.23 18.69
CA ARG A 244 -7.72 -12.77 17.78
C ARG A 244 -9.13 -12.23 18.02
N ARG A 245 -9.46 -11.78 19.24
CA ARG A 245 -10.77 -11.20 19.56
C ARG A 245 -10.90 -9.72 19.16
N GLY A 246 -9.78 -9.00 19.02
CA GLY A 246 -9.83 -7.58 18.71
C GLY A 246 -8.63 -6.78 19.21
N LEU A 247 -8.83 -5.46 19.15
CA LEU A 247 -7.95 -4.46 19.75
C LEU A 247 -8.16 -4.43 21.27
N LYS A 248 -7.06 -4.43 22.02
CA LYS A 248 -7.05 -4.36 23.49
C LYS A 248 -6.65 -2.99 24.00
N GLN A 249 -5.55 -2.45 23.47
CA GLN A 249 -5.06 -1.15 23.86
C GLN A 249 -4.41 -0.43 22.68
N VAL A 250 -4.48 0.91 22.71
CA VAL A 250 -3.71 1.80 21.85
C VAL A 250 -2.94 2.75 22.75
N ARG A 251 -1.65 2.90 22.51
CA ARG A 251 -0.80 3.92 23.14
C ARG A 251 -0.21 4.82 22.05
N GLU A 252 -0.32 6.13 22.24
CA GLU A 252 0.28 7.17 21.40
C GLU A 252 1.47 7.78 22.15
N TRP A 253 2.56 8.04 21.44
CA TRP A 253 3.72 8.80 21.91
C TRP A 253 4.04 9.92 20.91
#